data_AF-A0A7X2Z861-F1
#
_entry.id   AF-A0A7X2Z861-F1
#
_cell.length_a   1.000
_cell.length_b   1.000
_cell.length_c   1.000
_cell.angle_alpha   90.00
_cell.angle_beta   90.00
_cell.angle_gamma   90.00
#
_symmetry.space_group_name_H-M   'P 1'
#
loop_
_entity.id
_entity.type
_entity.pdbx_description
1 polymer ?
#
loop_
_entity_poly.entity_id
_entity_poly.type
_entity_poly.pdbx_seq_one_letter_code
_entity_poly.pdbx_strand_id
1 'polypeptide(L)' 'MDNATSRVELGTILCKYCEHMIATFDSEKITFYYSDCQRPDCLESRVKTDRPMTEC' A
#
# COMPACT_ATOMS: atom_id res chain seq x y z
N MET A 1 20.97 -26.88 -20.13
CA MET A 1 20.07 -27.14 -18.98
C MET A 1 19.69 -25.78 -18.43
N ASP A 2 18.74 -25.13 -19.09
CA ASP A 2 18.24 -23.82 -18.71
C ASP A 2 17.32 -24.01 -17.51
N ASN A 3 17.87 -23.84 -16.31
CA ASN A 3 17.10 -23.79 -15.09
C ASN A 3 16.38 -22.45 -15.09
N ALA A 4 15.21 -22.39 -15.73
CA ALA A 4 14.26 -21.31 -15.54
C ALA A 4 13.74 -21.41 -14.11
N THR A 5 14.55 -20.92 -13.17
CA THR A 5 14.06 -20.54 -11.85
C THR A 5 13.05 -19.43 -12.13
N SER A 6 11.76 -19.76 -12.25
CA SER A 6 10.69 -18.78 -12.21
C SER A 6 10.81 -18.09 -10.87
N ARG A 7 11.58 -16.99 -10.83
CA ARG A 7 11.79 -16.17 -9.65
C ARG A 7 10.46 -15.48 -9.39
N VAL A 8 9.63 -16.13 -8.60
CA VAL A 8 8.44 -15.50 -8.02
C VAL A 8 8.97 -14.40 -7.11
N GLU A 9 8.71 -13.15 -7.49
CA GLU A 9 9.04 -11.97 -6.70
C GLU A 9 7.80 -11.51 -5.92
N LEU A 10 7.98 -10.64 -4.93
CA LEU A 10 6.89 -10.20 -4.05
C LEU A 10 6.28 -8.89 -4.54
N GLY A 11 4.98 -8.93 -4.87
CA GLY A 11 4.13 -7.76 -4.99
C GLY A 11 3.53 -7.39 -3.64
N THR A 12 3.56 -6.10 -3.27
CA THR A 12 2.96 -5.60 -2.02
C THR A 12 1.98 -4.48 -2.31
N ILE A 13 0.81 -4.51 -1.66
CA ILE A 13 -0.17 -3.43 -1.68
C ILE A 13 -0.13 -2.71 -0.34
N LEU A 14 0.17 -1.42 -0.35
CA LEU A 14 0.23 -0.54 0.80
C LEU A 14 -0.93 0.45 0.79
N CYS A 15 -1.34 0.89 1.97
CA CYS A 15 -2.31 1.97 2.11
C CYS A 15 -1.64 3.31 1.82
N LYS A 16 -2.19 4.12 0.91
CA LYS A 16 -1.57 5.39 0.48
C LYS A 16 -1.51 6.49 1.55
N TYR A 17 -2.14 6.27 2.71
CA TYR A 17 -2.26 7.26 3.78
C TYR A 17 -1.55 6.89 5.08
N CYS A 18 -1.63 5.61 5.48
CA CYS A 18 -1.00 5.14 6.71
C CYS A 18 0.11 4.11 6.46
N GLU A 19 0.46 3.88 5.19
CA GLU A 19 1.50 2.94 4.74
C GLU A 19 1.28 1.49 5.21
N HIS A 20 0.10 1.20 5.76
CA HIS A 20 -0.24 -0.12 6.25
C HIS A 20 -0.28 -1.12 5.08
N MET A 21 0.38 -2.26 5.26
CA MET A 21 0.33 -3.37 4.31
C MET A 21 -1.08 -3.96 4.26
N ILE A 22 -1.71 -3.85 3.10
CA ILE A 22 -3.05 -4.39 2.84
C ILE A 22 -2.97 -5.84 2.41
N ALA A 23 -2.05 -6.16 1.48
CA ALA A 23 -1.89 -7.50 0.95
C ALA A 23 -0.50 -7.69 0.31
N THR A 24 -0.11 -8.95 0.15
CA THR A 24 1.04 -9.39 -0.65
C THR A 24 0.60 -10.43 -1.66
N PHE A 25 1.26 -10.49 -2.81
CA PHE A 25 0.98 -11.46 -3.85
C PHE A 25 2.23 -11.80 -4.66
N ASP A 26 2.20 -12.94 -5.33
CA ASP A 26 3.26 -13.38 -6.21
C ASP A 26 3.26 -12.54 -7.50
N SER A 27 4.42 -11.97 -7.82
CA SER A 27 4.61 -11.07 -8.95
C SER A 27 5.85 -11.49 -9.74
N GLU A 28 5.89 -11.16 -11.03
CA GLU A 28 7.08 -11.37 -11.86
C GLU A 28 8.22 -10.43 -11.48
N LYS A 29 7.90 -9.32 -10.77
CA LYS A 29 8.87 -8.37 -10.26
C LYS A 29 8.50 -7.79 -8.89
N ILE A 30 9.49 -7.37 -8.09
CA ILE A 30 9.24 -6.61 -6.84
C ILE A 30 8.52 -5.31 -7.21
N THR A 31 7.31 -5.14 -6.67
CA THR A 31 6.46 -4.00 -7.01
C THR A 31 5.61 -3.58 -5.82
N PHE A 32 5.41 -2.26 -5.70
CA PHE A 32 4.60 -1.65 -4.64
C PHE A 32 3.40 -0.96 -5.28
N TYR A 33 2.21 -1.37 -4.87
CA TYR A 33 0.95 -0.73 -5.24
C TYR A 33 0.38 0.04 -4.07
N TYR A 34 -0.32 1.14 -4.35
CA TYR A 34 -0.95 1.97 -3.34
C TYR A 34 -2.47 1.92 -3.50
N SER A 35 -3.18 1.69 -2.40
CA SER A 35 -4.65 1.64 -2.35
C SER A 35 -5.18 2.29 -1.08
N ASP A 36 -6.51 2.33 -0.94
CA ASP A 36 -7.20 2.93 0.18
C ASP A 36 -7.69 1.84 1.13
N CYS A 37 -7.06 1.76 2.31
CA CYS A 37 -7.51 0.89 3.39
C CYS A 37 -8.73 1.48 4.13
N GLN A 38 -9.69 0.63 4.52
CA GLN A 38 -10.90 1.00 5.29
C GLN A 38 -10.68 0.88 6.82
N ARG A 39 -9.43 1.01 7.25
CA ARG A 39 -9.03 0.90 8.64
C ARG A 39 -9.53 2.14 9.43
N PRO A 40 -10.28 1.98 10.53
CA PRO A 40 -10.84 3.12 11.28
C PRO A 40 -9.77 4.15 11.67
N ASP A 41 -8.64 3.68 12.19
CA ASP A 41 -7.48 4.49 12.59
C ASP A 41 -6.88 5.29 11.42
N CYS A 42 -6.90 4.71 10.21
CA CYS A 42 -6.47 5.39 9.00
C CYS A 42 -7.51 6.43 8.56
N LEU A 43 -8.80 6.06 8.54
CA LEU A 43 -9.87 6.95 8.12
C LEU A 43 -9.99 8.19 9.02
N GLU A 44 -9.88 8.02 10.33
CA GLU A 44 -9.85 9.15 11.28
C GLU A 44 -8.69 10.10 11.03
N SER A 45 -7.53 9.56 10.62
CA SER A 45 -6.35 10.35 10.27
C SER A 45 -6.56 11.10 8.94
N ARG A 46 -7.24 10.49 7.95
CA ARG A 46 -7.56 11.16 6.67
C ARG A 46 -8.48 12.36 6.85
N VAL A 47 -9.48 12.24 7.72
CA VAL A 47 -10.43 13.34 8.01
C VAL A 47 -9.71 14.56 8.60
N LYS A 48 -8.59 14.36 9.31
CA LYS A 48 -7.78 15.48 9.83
C LYS A 48 -6.96 16.17 8.74
N THR A 49 -6.48 15.44 7.74
CA THR A 49 -5.65 15.99 6.67
C THR A 49 -6.46 16.68 5.56
N ASP A 50 -7.75 16.37 5.42
CA ASP A 50 -8.65 16.99 4.43
C ASP A 50 -9.34 18.28 4.96
N ARG A 51 -9.13 18.65 6.22
CA ARG A 51 -9.47 20.00 6.68
C ARG A 51 -8.40 20.95 6.15
N PRO A 52 -8.71 21.91 5.27
CA PRO A 52 -7.80 23.02 5.05
C PRO A 52 -7.52 23.62 6.41
N MET A 53 -6.23 23.76 6.71
CA MET A 53 -5.73 24.45 7.88
C MET A 53 -6.26 25.89 7.82
N THR A 54 -7.45 26.13 8.37
CA THR A 54 -7.86 27.49 8.73
C THR A 54 -7.04 27.86 9.94
N GLU A 55 -5.83 28.38 9.68
CA GLU A 55 -5.13 29.23 10.64
C GLU A 55 -6.13 30.28 11.13
N CYS A 56 -6.26 30.38 12.46
CA CYS A 56 -7.16 31.33 13.14
C CYS A 56 -6.69 32.77 12.98
#